data_AF-A0A5D8QB00-F1
#
_entry.id   AF-A0A5D8QB00-F1
#
_cell.length_a   1.000
_cell.length_b   1.000
_cell.length_c   1.000
_cell.angle_alpha   90.00
_cell.angle_beta   90.00
_cell.angle_gamma   90.00
#
_symmetry.space_group_name_H-M   'P 1'
#
loop_
_entity.id
_entity.type
_entity.pdbx_description
1 polymer ?
#
loop_
_entity_poly.entity_id
_entity_poly.type
_entity_poly.pdbx_seq_one_letter_code
_entity_poly.pdbx_strand_id
1 'polypeptide(L)' 'MWDMLSLFTYLGLYFGLPIILGIVLGRALDLNFQTQPIFLIIFLLLGVTGTFFNMYQYIKKGDKIRKK' A
#
# COMPACT_ATOMS: atom_id res chain seq x y z
N MET A 1 8.17 -23.07 12.29
CA MET A 1 7.86 -22.00 13.28
C MET A 1 8.44 -20.66 12.84
N TRP A 2 9.67 -20.62 12.32
CA TRP A 2 10.30 -19.42 11.74
C TRP A 2 9.58 -18.83 10.52
N ASP A 3 8.88 -19.65 9.74
CA ASP A 3 8.15 -19.21 8.53
C ASP A 3 6.95 -18.32 8.83
N MET A 4 6.32 -18.50 10.00
CA MET A 4 5.21 -17.64 10.44
C MET A 4 5.73 -16.22 10.70
N LEU A 5 6.94 -16.10 11.27
CA LEU A 5 7.54 -14.82 11.62
C LEU A 5 7.98 -14.02 10.38
N SER A 6 8.54 -14.71 9.38
CA SER A 6 8.90 -14.09 8.11
C SER A 6 7.68 -13.63 7.31
N LEU A 7 6.59 -14.41 7.30
CA LEU A 7 5.33 -14.02 6.66
C LEU A 7 4.71 -12.78 7.30
N PHE A 8 4.67 -12.71 8.63
CA PHE A 8 4.17 -11.53 9.33
C PHE A 8 5.00 -10.27 9.03
N THR A 9 6.32 -10.41 9.00
CA THR A 9 7.23 -9.29 8.69
C THR A 9 7.03 -8.83 7.24
N TYR A 10 6.92 -9.78 6.31
CA TYR A 10 6.67 -9.49 4.90
C TYR A 10 5.35 -8.77 4.69
N LEU A 11 4.26 -9.25 5.30
CA LEU A 11 2.95 -8.60 5.24
C LEU A 11 2.98 -7.21 5.86
N GLY A 12 3.61 -7.05 7.03
CA GLY A 12 3.76 -5.76 7.69
C GLY A 12 4.48 -4.74 6.82
N LEU A 13 5.56 -5.14 6.14
CA LEU A 13 6.28 -4.28 5.20
C LEU A 13 5.46 -4.02 3.93
N TYR A 14 4.79 -5.03 3.39
CA TYR A 14 3.98 -4.93 2.18
C TYR A 14 2.82 -3.93 2.34
N PHE A 15 2.15 -3.92 3.50
CA PHE A 15 1.10 -2.95 3.80
C PHE A 15 1.66 -1.63 4.34
N GLY A 16 2.69 -1.67 5.20
CA GLY A 16 3.23 -0.50 5.90
C GLY A 16 3.97 0.47 4.98
N LEU A 17 4.80 -0.02 4.05
CA LEU A 17 5.56 0.83 3.13
C LEU A 17 4.68 1.79 2.31
N PRO A 18 3.65 1.33 1.58
CA PRO A 18 2.80 2.21 0.79
C PRO A 18 1.99 3.20 1.65
N ILE A 19 1.60 2.83 2.86
CA ILE A 19 0.90 3.74 3.80
C ILE A 19 1.85 4.86 4.26
N ILE A 20 3.06 4.51 4.70
CA ILE A 20 4.07 5.49 5.13
C ILE A 20 4.43 6.42 3.97
N LEU A 21 4.65 5.87 2.77
CA LEU A 21 4.92 6.65 1.56
C LEU A 21 3.76 7.59 1.22
N GLY A 22 2.52 7.12 1.28
CA GLY A 22 1.33 7.94 1.04
C GLY A 22 1.21 9.10 2.04
N ILE A 23 1.49 8.85 3.32
CA ILE A 23 1.46 9.88 4.37
C ILE A 23 2.58 10.91 4.14
N VAL A 24 3.81 10.47 3.88
CA VAL A 24 4.96 11.36 3.67
C VAL A 24 4.75 12.24 2.43
N LEU A 25 4.34 11.64 1.31
CA LEU A 25 4.08 12.37 0.07
C LEU A 25 2.87 13.28 0.19
N GLY A 26 1.76 12.79 0.77
CA GLY A 26 0.55 13.57 0.98
C GLY A 26 0.79 14.78 1.88
N ARG A 27 1.56 14.61 2.97
CA ARG A 27 1.93 15.72 3.86
C ARG A 27 2.89 16.71 3.20
N ALA A 28 3.87 16.24 2.43
CA ALA A 28 4.79 17.12 1.70
C ALA A 28 4.04 17.97 0.66
N LEU A 29 3.03 17.41 0.00
CA LEU A 29 2.16 18.11 -0.93
C LEU A 29 1.23 19.10 -0.21
N ASP A 30 0.54 18.70 0.86
CA ASP A 30 -0.33 19.62 1.62
C ASP A 30 0.45 20.83 2.16
N LEU A 31 1.70 20.64 2.60
CA LEU A 31 2.57 21.74 3.05
C LEU A 31 2.95 22.70 1.92
N ASN A 32 3.19 22.20 0.71
CA ASN A 32 3.53 23.02 -0.45
C ASN A 32 2.33 23.80 -1.02
N PHE A 33 1.12 23.23 -0.94
CA PHE A 33 -0.09 23.83 -1.50
C PHE A 33 -0.93 24.63 -0.49
N GLN A 34 -0.56 24.62 0.81
CA GLN A 34 -1.33 25.20 1.93
C GLN A 34 -2.79 24.74 1.97
N THR A 35 -3.12 23.67 1.27
CA THR A 35 -4.42 23.03 1.32
C THR A 35 -4.54 22.34 2.66
N GLN A 36 -5.61 22.67 3.40
CA GLN A 36 -6.11 21.86 4.51
C GLN A 36 -6.14 20.37 4.08
N PRO A 37 -6.09 19.38 4.99
CA PRO A 37 -5.43 18.07 4.83
C PRO A 37 -6.10 17.12 3.82
N ILE A 38 -6.30 17.58 2.59
CA ILE A 38 -7.08 16.97 1.53
C ILE A 38 -6.16 16.09 0.69
N PHE A 39 -4.95 16.55 0.36
CA PHE A 39 -4.00 15.71 -0.36
C PHE A 39 -3.53 14.55 0.51
N LEU A 40 -3.37 14.75 1.82
CA LEU A 40 -3.07 13.66 2.73
C LEU A 40 -4.17 12.58 2.70
N ILE A 41 -5.45 12.95 2.78
CA ILE A 41 -6.57 11.99 2.72
C ILE A 41 -6.59 11.25 1.37
N ILE A 42 -6.39 11.96 0.26
CA ILE A 42 -6.37 11.37 -1.08
C ILE A 42 -5.19 10.40 -1.24
N PHE A 43 -3.98 10.78 -0.82
CA PHE A 43 -2.81 9.92 -0.90
C PHE A 43 -2.89 8.73 0.06
N LEU A 44 -3.55 8.88 1.21
CA LEU A 44 -3.81 7.78 2.12
C LEU A 44 -4.79 6.77 1.50
N LEU A 45 -5.88 7.26 0.90
CA LEU A 45 -6.81 6.40 0.16
C LEU A 45 -6.16 5.74 -1.06
N LEU A 46 -5.31 6.45 -1.81
CA LEU A 46 -4.53 5.90 -2.91
C LEU A 46 -3.53 4.84 -2.44
N GLY A 47 -2.85 5.06 -1.32
CA GLY A 47 -1.93 4.10 -0.72
C GLY A 47 -2.66 2.81 -0.34
N VAL A 48 -3.80 2.94 0.35
CA VAL A 48 -4.63 1.79 0.74
C VAL A 48 -5.16 1.05 -0.49
N THR A 49 -5.84 1.76 -1.40
CA THR A 49 -6.43 1.15 -2.61
C THR A 49 -5.36 0.55 -3.53
N GLY A 50 -4.18 1.18 -3.64
CA GLY A 50 -3.05 0.67 -4.39
C GLY A 50 -2.51 -0.65 -3.85
N THR A 51 -2.42 -0.79 -2.52
CA THR A 51 -2.02 -2.06 -1.88
C THR A 51 -3.07 -3.15 -2.10
N PHE A 52 -4.36 -2.82 -1.93
CA PHE A 52 -5.44 -3.76 -2.23
C PHE A 52 -5.47 -4.18 -3.70
N PHE A 53 -5.24 -3.25 -4.62
CA PHE A 53 -5.20 -3.54 -6.05
C PHE A 53 -4.02 -4.42 -6.43
N ASN A 54 -2.83 -4.16 -5.87
CA ASN A 54 -1.66 -5.02 -6.05
C ASN A 54 -1.92 -6.44 -5.52
N MET A 55 -2.53 -6.56 -4.33
CA MET A 55 -2.90 -7.85 -3.76
C MET A 55 -3.90 -8.60 -4.65
N TYR A 56 -4.95 -7.91 -5.11
CA TYR A 56 -5.94 -8.48 -6.04
C TYR A 56 -5.29 -8.95 -7.34
N GLN A 57 -4.37 -8.14 -7.90
CA GLN A 57 -3.66 -8.48 -9.11
C GLN A 57 -2.72 -9.67 -8.89
N TYR A 58 -2.05 -9.76 -7.75
CA TYR A 58 -1.20 -10.89 -7.36
C TYR A 58 -2.00 -12.20 -7.31
N ILE A 59 -3.17 -12.18 -6.64
CA ILE A 59 -4.09 -13.32 -6.57
C ILE A 59 -4.54 -13.73 -7.98
N LYS A 60 -5.00 -12.77 -8.79
CA LYS A 60 -5.47 -13.02 -10.16
C LYS A 60 -4.36 -13.57 -11.07
N LYS A 61 -3.12 -13.12 -10.88
CA LYS A 61 -1.95 -13.59 -11.65
C LYS A 61 -1.55 -15.00 -11.22
N GLY A 62 -1.61 -15.31 -9.92
CA GLY A 62 -1.43 -16.67 -9.40
C GLY A 62 -2.48 -17.65 -9.94
N ASP A 63 -3.74 -17.21 -10.03
CA ASP A 63 -4.83 -18.04 -10.57
C ASP A 63 -4.69 -18.31 -12.08
N LYS A 64 -4.17 -17.33 -12.85
CA LYS A 64 -3.84 -17.51 -14.27
C LYS A 64 -2.71 -18.50 -14.52
N ILE A 65 -1.72 -18.59 -13.62
CA ILE A 65 -0.59 -19.52 -13.76
C ILE A 65 -1.06 -20.97 -13.52
N ARG A 66 -2.06 -21.20 -12.67
CA ARG A 66 -2.58 -22.54 -12.36
C ARG A 66 -3.50 -23.14 -13.45
N LYS A 67 -3.94 -22.33 -14.42
CA LYS A 67 -4.82 -22.76 -15.53
C LYS A 67 -4.08 -23.00 -16.85
N LYS A 68 -2.75 -22.92 -16.87
CA LYS A 68 -1.91 -23.18 -18.06
C LYS A 68 -1.09 -24.43 -17.84
#